data_AF-A0A2D7J0F9-F1
#
_entry.id   AF-A0A2D7J0F9-F1
#
_cell.length_a   1.000
_cell.length_b   1.000
_cell.length_c   1.000
_cell.angle_alpha   90.00
_cell.angle_beta   90.00
_cell.angle_gamma   90.00
#
_symmetry.space_group_name_H-M   'P 1'
#
loop_
_entity.id
_entity.type
_entity.pdbx_description
1 polymer ?
#
loop_
_entity_poly.entity_id
_entity_poly.type
_entity_poly.pdbx_seq_one_letter_code
_entity_poly.pdbx_strand_id
1 'polypeptide(L)'
;MMPLLCVYMSDCYVDSVCYLVIVCAICHREHQDMRLFSSNRNYSAEVNQCLQGVRDPVTEKSLPSSGRIDSLVVTENGDVTLALTATPQTVEADERLRYEAEQAILAIKKIGSVRVLLTAHSDQPMPSQAAGTRRVTKGENISSEGKPPPKAAPAARNETLQVPGIKNIIAVASAKGGVGKSTLSLNLAIALRNEGLKVGILDADVYGPSLPTMTNTVKASPARGEKDKIRPIEAFGLKLMSIGYISDVDAPMIWRGPIVMSAISQMLKDVEWGELDILIIDTPPGTGDAQLTLSQRISLSGAVIVSTPQEVALADVRRGVAMFRKTEVPVLGIVENMAYFEDPVSQNRTYLFGEGGARRMAEELSVPFLVEVPLVQAIREGGDTGEPVALDSAAANGVFTKLATEVLSRMGNETLPPAPEIVFE
;
A
#
# COMPACT_ATOMS: atom_id res chain seq x y z
N MET A 1 -39.87 48.86 3.83
CA MET A 1 -38.98 50.03 4.03
C MET A 1 -37.90 49.91 2.96
N MET A 2 -37.78 50.94 2.11
CA MET A 2 -37.12 50.92 0.80
C MET A 2 -35.62 50.52 0.80
N PRO A 3 -35.13 49.95 -0.32
CA PRO A 3 -33.71 49.76 -0.65
C PRO A 3 -33.16 50.96 -1.46
N LEU A 4 -31.84 51.10 -1.64
CA LEU A 4 -31.29 51.81 -2.81
C LEU A 4 -29.78 51.54 -3.08
N LEU A 5 -29.54 51.07 -4.31
CA LEU A 5 -28.31 51.09 -5.11
C LEU A 5 -27.90 52.52 -5.52
N CYS A 6 -26.59 52.76 -5.76
CA CYS A 6 -25.99 53.45 -6.93
C CYS A 6 -24.49 53.70 -6.62
N VAL A 7 -23.53 53.01 -7.26
CA VAL A 7 -22.91 53.27 -8.58
C VAL A 7 -22.25 54.66 -8.68
N TYR A 8 -20.92 54.68 -8.83
CA TYR A 8 -20.22 55.51 -9.82
C TYR A 8 -18.86 54.86 -10.20
N MET A 9 -18.78 54.35 -11.43
CA MET A 9 -17.54 54.18 -12.19
C MET A 9 -16.94 55.56 -12.50
N SER A 10 -15.62 55.69 -12.64
CA SER A 10 -14.91 56.30 -13.80
C SER A 10 -13.40 56.42 -13.55
N ASP A 11 -12.65 55.70 -14.38
CA ASP A 11 -11.49 56.15 -15.18
C ASP A 11 -10.08 56.44 -14.63
N CYS A 12 -9.13 55.90 -15.43
CA CYS A 12 -7.72 56.27 -15.69
C CYS A 12 -6.67 55.82 -14.65
N TYR A 13 -5.95 54.71 -14.86
CA TYR A 13 -4.79 54.48 -15.76
C TYR A 13 -3.56 55.36 -15.46
N VAL A 14 -2.38 54.70 -15.43
CA VAL A 14 -1.00 55.23 -15.44
C VAL A 14 -0.37 55.50 -14.05
N ASP A 15 0.38 54.56 -13.47
CA ASP A 15 1.84 54.44 -13.66
C ASP A 15 2.50 53.43 -12.69
N SER A 16 3.46 52.70 -13.24
CA SER A 16 4.33 51.76 -12.55
C SER A 16 5.39 52.50 -11.70
N VAL A 17 5.92 51.80 -10.69
CA VAL A 17 7.08 52.18 -9.84
C VAL A 17 6.75 53.00 -8.59
N CYS A 18 6.29 52.33 -7.53
CA CYS A 18 6.59 52.64 -6.10
C CYS A 18 5.84 51.69 -5.14
N TYR A 19 6.14 50.39 -5.17
CA TYR A 19 5.77 49.46 -4.07
C TYR A 19 6.89 48.43 -3.83
N LEU A 20 8.12 48.93 -3.82
CA LEU A 20 9.27 48.29 -3.21
C LEU A 20 9.85 49.42 -2.34
N VAL A 21 10.23 49.15 -1.09
CA VAL A 21 10.72 50.13 -0.08
C VAL A 21 9.64 50.76 0.84
N ILE A 22 8.57 50.05 1.24
CA ILE A 22 7.92 50.29 2.57
C ILE A 22 7.40 48.96 3.16
N VAL A 23 8.25 47.93 3.23
CA VAL A 23 8.04 46.82 4.20
C VAL A 23 9.38 46.42 4.86
N CYS A 24 10.50 47.05 4.48
CA CYS A 24 11.83 46.71 5.00
C CYS A 24 12.25 47.49 6.26
N ALA A 25 11.36 48.31 6.85
CA ALA A 25 11.69 49.16 8.00
C ALA A 25 10.99 48.77 9.33
N ILE A 26 10.15 47.72 9.32
CA ILE A 26 9.56 47.17 10.56
C ILE A 26 10.33 45.90 11.03
N CYS A 27 11.23 45.36 10.20
CA CYS A 27 12.04 44.17 10.52
C CYS A 27 13.35 44.44 11.29
N HIS A 28 13.65 45.66 11.75
CA HIS A 28 14.99 45.97 12.28
C HIS A 28 15.06 46.64 13.67
N ARG A 29 14.00 46.54 14.50
CA ARG A 29 14.05 47.12 15.86
C ARG A 29 13.37 46.33 16.99
N GLU A 30 13.28 45.01 16.87
CA GLU A 30 12.93 44.12 18.01
C GLU A 30 13.85 42.88 18.09
N HIS A 31 15.06 42.98 17.58
CA HIS A 31 16.14 42.02 17.87
C HIS A 31 16.96 42.51 19.07
N GLN A 32 16.34 42.55 20.25
CA GLN A 32 17.03 42.62 21.54
C GLN A 32 16.04 42.38 22.69
N ASP A 33 15.48 41.17 22.76
CA ASP A 33 15.16 40.54 24.06
C ASP A 33 14.92 39.04 23.86
N MET A 34 16.03 38.31 23.97
CA MET A 34 16.07 36.87 24.07
C MET A 34 15.61 36.48 25.49
N ARG A 35 14.34 36.13 25.65
CA ARG A 35 13.86 35.27 26.74
C ARG A 35 13.08 34.11 26.15
N LEU A 36 13.68 32.93 26.26
CA LEU A 36 13.03 31.63 26.07
C LEU A 36 11.75 31.58 26.92
N PHE A 37 10.60 31.71 26.28
CA PHE A 37 9.36 31.15 26.80
C PHE A 37 9.06 29.89 26.01
N SER A 38 9.61 28.77 26.48
CA SER A 38 9.01 27.47 26.20
C SER A 38 7.62 27.49 26.84
N SER A 39 6.58 27.69 26.02
CA SER A 39 5.23 27.39 26.46
C SER A 39 5.17 25.88 26.67
N ASN A 40 5.34 25.42 27.90
CA ASN A 40 5.04 24.04 28.31
C ASN A 40 3.52 23.82 28.14
N ARG A 41 3.08 23.59 26.90
CA ARG A 41 1.72 23.14 26.62
C ARG A 41 1.61 21.71 27.12
N ASN A 42 0.77 21.53 28.14
CA ASN A 42 0.46 20.21 28.65
C ASN A 42 -0.68 19.61 27.80
N TYR A 43 -0.32 19.05 26.64
CA TYR A 43 -1.28 18.39 25.76
C TYR A 43 -2.07 17.29 26.47
N SER A 44 -1.47 16.59 27.45
CA SER A 44 -2.16 15.58 28.25
C SER A 44 -3.31 16.18 29.07
N ALA A 45 -3.15 17.37 29.64
CA ALA A 45 -4.22 18.05 30.38
C ALA A 45 -5.34 18.54 29.45
N GLU A 46 -4.99 19.11 28.28
CA GLU A 46 -5.96 19.59 27.28
C GLU A 46 -6.79 18.44 26.70
N VAL A 47 -6.14 17.32 26.36
CA VAL A 47 -6.81 16.11 25.86
C VAL A 47 -7.76 15.54 26.91
N ASN A 48 -7.31 15.41 28.17
CA ASN A 48 -8.18 14.93 29.24
C ASN A 48 -9.40 15.84 29.46
N GLN A 49 -9.24 17.16 29.34
CA GLN A 49 -10.35 18.12 29.45
C GLN A 49 -11.34 18.00 28.29
N CYS A 50 -10.85 17.84 27.06
CA CYS A 50 -11.72 17.61 25.89
C CYS A 50 -12.54 16.31 26.03
N LEU A 51 -11.91 15.24 26.50
CA LEU A 51 -12.58 13.95 26.70
C LEU A 51 -13.66 13.98 27.79
N GLN A 52 -13.60 14.92 28.76
CA GLN A 52 -14.69 15.11 29.72
C GLN A 52 -16.00 15.56 29.06
N GLY A 53 -15.93 16.23 27.89
CA GLY A 53 -17.10 16.66 27.13
C GLY A 53 -17.76 15.55 26.30
N VAL A 54 -17.07 14.43 26.11
CA VAL A 54 -17.57 13.27 25.35
C VAL A 54 -18.35 12.36 26.29
N ARG A 55 -19.60 12.03 25.94
CA ARG A 55 -20.47 11.16 26.75
C ARG A 55 -20.53 9.76 26.18
N ASP A 56 -20.38 8.77 27.03
CA ASP A 56 -20.59 7.37 26.68
C ASP A 56 -22.09 7.11 26.46
N PRO A 57 -22.51 6.63 25.27
CA PRO A 57 -23.91 6.37 24.96
C PRO A 57 -24.55 5.25 25.80
N VAL A 58 -23.75 4.42 26.47
CA VAL A 58 -24.23 3.28 27.28
C VAL A 58 -24.28 3.64 28.76
N THR A 59 -23.25 4.28 29.30
CA THR A 59 -23.19 4.62 30.72
C THR A 59 -23.66 6.05 31.04
N GLU A 60 -23.88 6.88 30.02
CA GLU A 60 -24.25 8.32 30.07
C GLU A 60 -23.25 9.23 30.82
N LYS A 61 -22.13 8.66 31.28
CA LYS A 61 -21.04 9.35 31.97
C LYS A 61 -20.05 9.94 30.97
N SER A 62 -19.20 10.86 31.43
CA SER A 62 -18.09 11.36 30.63
C SER A 62 -17.09 10.24 30.34
N LEU A 63 -16.42 10.30 29.18
CA LEU A 63 -15.55 9.22 28.71
C LEU A 63 -14.45 8.81 29.72
N PRO A 64 -13.75 9.73 30.41
CA PRO A 64 -12.78 9.36 31.45
C PRO A 64 -13.41 8.70 32.68
N SER A 65 -14.69 8.95 32.96
CA SER A 65 -15.43 8.40 34.10
C SER A 65 -16.29 7.19 33.73
N SER A 66 -16.36 6.83 32.44
CA SER A 66 -17.10 5.67 31.93
C SER A 66 -16.40 4.34 32.23
N GLY A 67 -15.08 4.37 32.50
CA GLY A 67 -14.26 3.17 32.66
C GLY A 67 -13.86 2.50 31.35
N ARG A 68 -14.19 3.09 30.19
CA ARG A 68 -13.89 2.54 28.86
C ARG A 68 -12.52 2.92 28.31
N ILE A 69 -11.72 3.73 28.99
CA ILE A 69 -10.39 4.09 28.47
C ILE A 69 -9.40 3.02 28.89
N ASP A 70 -9.00 2.16 27.94
CA ASP A 70 -7.97 1.13 28.17
C ASP A 70 -6.57 1.73 28.22
N SER A 71 -6.29 2.69 27.34
CA SER A 71 -5.04 3.45 27.35
C SER A 71 -5.20 4.81 26.69
N LEU A 72 -4.50 5.82 27.22
CA LEU A 72 -4.37 7.14 26.62
C LEU A 72 -2.89 7.52 26.65
N VAL A 73 -2.28 7.65 25.47
CA VAL A 73 -0.90 8.06 25.29
C VAL A 73 -0.89 9.38 24.54
N VAL A 74 -0.28 10.41 25.15
CA VAL A 74 -0.07 11.72 24.54
C VAL A 74 1.43 12.00 24.50
N THR A 75 1.98 12.19 23.31
CA THR A 75 3.40 12.50 23.12
C THR A 75 3.68 13.99 23.37
N GLU A 76 4.95 14.33 23.61
CA GLU A 76 5.38 15.74 23.76
C GLU A 76 5.14 16.57 22.49
N ASN A 77 5.07 15.92 21.34
CA ASN A 77 4.76 16.53 20.04
C ASN A 77 3.25 16.69 19.79
N GLY A 78 2.40 16.24 20.72
CA GLY A 78 0.95 16.35 20.63
C GLY A 78 0.27 15.22 19.87
N ASP A 79 0.96 14.11 19.56
CA ASP A 79 0.29 12.92 19.01
C ASP A 79 -0.50 12.20 20.10
N VAL A 80 -1.73 11.80 19.81
CA VAL A 80 -2.66 11.18 20.75
C VAL A 80 -3.06 9.80 20.24
N THR A 81 -2.82 8.77 21.05
CA THR A 81 -3.40 7.44 20.85
C THR A 81 -4.31 7.12 22.02
N LEU A 82 -5.60 6.89 21.73
CA LEU A 82 -6.63 6.54 22.70
C LEU A 82 -7.18 5.15 22.34
N ALA A 83 -7.16 4.20 23.28
CA ALA A 83 -7.82 2.91 23.15
C ALA A 83 -9.07 2.90 24.03
N LEU A 84 -10.21 2.53 23.44
CA LEU A 84 -11.50 2.46 24.10
C LEU A 84 -12.03 1.04 24.10
N THR A 85 -12.50 0.57 25.25
CA THR A 85 -13.14 -0.73 25.39
C THR A 85 -14.50 -0.74 24.67
N ALA A 86 -14.65 -1.65 23.72
CA ALA A 86 -15.90 -1.97 23.03
C ALA A 86 -16.46 -3.31 23.51
N THR A 87 -17.79 -3.42 23.55
CA THR A 87 -18.48 -4.68 23.86
C THR A 87 -19.19 -5.21 22.62
N PRO A 88 -19.20 -6.54 22.37
CA PRO A 88 -19.79 -7.12 21.16
C PRO A 88 -21.29 -6.80 20.96
N GLN A 89 -21.98 -6.37 22.02
CA GLN A 89 -23.41 -6.03 21.98
C GLN A 89 -23.70 -4.56 21.58
N THR A 90 -22.68 -3.70 21.46
CA THR A 90 -22.85 -2.24 21.28
C THR A 90 -22.00 -1.64 20.15
N VAL A 91 -21.65 -2.44 19.13
CA VAL A 91 -20.70 -2.07 18.06
C VAL A 91 -21.01 -0.72 17.40
N GLU A 92 -22.28 -0.44 17.04
CA GLU A 92 -22.65 0.83 16.41
C GLU A 92 -22.52 2.05 17.36
N ALA A 93 -22.84 1.85 18.64
CA ALA A 93 -22.72 2.89 19.66
C ALA A 93 -21.24 3.16 20.03
N ASP A 94 -20.41 2.12 20.03
CA ASP A 94 -18.98 2.19 20.32
C ASP A 94 -18.21 2.87 19.16
N GLU A 95 -18.59 2.62 17.90
CA GLU A 95 -18.05 3.34 16.74
C GLU A 95 -18.42 4.83 16.77
N ARG A 96 -19.65 5.15 17.18
CA ARG A 96 -20.07 6.54 17.37
C ARG A 96 -19.25 7.22 18.47
N LEU A 97 -19.05 6.54 19.61
CA LEU A 97 -18.24 7.05 20.71
C LEU A 97 -16.78 7.26 20.29
N ARG A 98 -16.20 6.31 19.53
CA ARG A 98 -14.86 6.41 18.94
C ARG A 98 -14.73 7.66 18.09
N TYR A 99 -15.69 7.89 17.18
CA TYR A 99 -15.71 9.03 16.28
C TYR A 99 -15.86 10.36 17.05
N GLU A 100 -16.78 10.44 18.02
CA GLU A 100 -16.98 11.65 18.83
C GLU A 100 -15.72 12.00 19.65
N ALA A 101 -15.05 10.99 20.22
CA ALA A 101 -13.77 11.18 20.94
C ALA A 101 -12.65 11.67 20.01
N GLU A 102 -12.55 11.10 18.81
CA GLU A 102 -11.55 11.49 17.81
C GLU A 102 -11.74 12.96 17.37
N GLN A 103 -12.97 13.36 17.05
CA GLN A 103 -13.27 14.73 16.66
C GLN A 103 -13.04 15.74 17.79
N ALA A 104 -13.36 15.37 19.03
CA ALA A 104 -13.12 16.22 20.19
C ALA A 104 -11.62 16.50 20.42
N ILE A 105 -10.76 15.50 20.18
CA ILE A 105 -9.31 15.65 20.30
C ILE A 105 -8.74 16.45 19.12
N LEU A 106 -9.21 16.20 17.89
CA LEU A 106 -8.77 16.92 16.69
C LEU A 106 -9.09 18.43 16.73
N ALA A 107 -10.10 18.83 17.51
CA ALA A 107 -10.43 20.24 17.71
C ALA A 107 -9.37 21.02 18.54
N ILE A 108 -8.41 20.34 19.17
CA ILE A 108 -7.35 20.98 19.96
C ILE A 108 -6.32 21.63 19.01
N LYS A 109 -6.08 22.93 19.20
CA LYS A 109 -5.14 23.69 18.35
C LYS A 109 -3.71 23.15 18.45
N LYS A 110 -3.11 22.80 17.31
CA LYS A 110 -1.75 22.24 17.18
C LYS A 110 -1.58 20.84 17.79
N ILE A 111 -2.66 20.06 17.86
CA ILE A 111 -2.55 18.63 18.14
C ILE A 111 -1.90 17.93 16.93
N GLY A 112 -1.11 16.89 17.19
CA GLY A 112 -0.47 16.08 16.17
C GLY A 112 -1.45 15.06 15.57
N SER A 113 -0.96 13.87 15.28
CA SER A 113 -1.80 12.76 14.83
C SER A 113 -2.70 12.25 15.95
N VAL A 114 -3.98 12.06 15.66
CA VAL A 114 -4.95 11.48 16.60
C VAL A 114 -5.34 10.09 16.09
N ARG A 115 -5.29 9.08 16.96
CA ARG A 115 -5.72 7.71 16.66
C ARG A 115 -6.58 7.20 17.81
N VAL A 116 -7.85 6.91 17.53
CA VAL A 116 -8.77 6.30 18.49
C VAL A 116 -9.09 4.87 18.04
N LEU A 117 -8.77 3.88 18.86
CA LEU A 117 -8.94 2.45 18.59
C LEU A 117 -10.03 1.87 19.50
N LEU A 118 -10.83 0.94 18.97
CA LEU A 118 -11.73 0.12 19.78
C LEU A 118 -11.03 -1.20 20.12
N THR A 119 -11.05 -1.59 21.39
CA THR A 119 -10.42 -2.80 21.94
C THR A 119 -11.49 -3.63 22.66
N ALA A 120 -11.52 -4.95 22.47
CA ALA A 120 -12.44 -5.81 23.23
C ALA A 120 -11.70 -6.37 24.45
N HIS A 121 -12.33 -6.38 25.64
CA HIS A 121 -11.78 -7.11 26.77
C HIS A 121 -11.87 -8.63 26.52
N SER A 122 -10.73 -9.31 26.52
CA SER A 122 -10.67 -10.75 26.83
C SER A 122 -10.01 -10.90 28.20
N ASP A 123 -10.75 -11.43 29.18
CA ASP A 123 -10.19 -11.84 30.46
C ASP A 123 -9.16 -12.97 30.24
N GLN A 124 -7.86 -12.67 30.33
CA GLN A 124 -6.86 -13.68 30.69
C GLN A 124 -5.80 -13.16 31.68
N PRO A 125 -5.48 -13.93 32.74
CA PRO A 125 -4.50 -13.58 33.76
C PRO A 125 -3.05 -13.94 33.38
N MET A 126 -2.10 -13.31 34.09
CA MET A 126 -0.64 -13.55 34.01
C MET A 126 -0.22 -15.03 34.24
N PRO A 127 0.96 -15.45 33.73
CA PRO A 127 1.32 -16.86 33.60
C PRO A 127 1.73 -17.50 34.95
N SER A 128 1.15 -18.66 35.23
CA SER A 128 1.53 -19.56 36.33
C SER A 128 1.66 -21.00 35.82
N GLN A 129 2.46 -21.76 36.55
CA GLN A 129 3.23 -22.95 36.19
C GLN A 129 2.44 -24.21 35.78
N ALA A 130 3.11 -24.98 34.92
CA ALA A 130 3.08 -26.44 34.67
C ALA A 130 1.97 -27.31 35.31
N ALA A 131 1.26 -28.07 34.47
CA ALA A 131 1.25 -29.54 34.42
C ALA A 131 0.26 -30.03 33.34
N GLY A 132 0.55 -31.17 32.73
CA GLY A 132 0.07 -31.56 31.41
C GLY A 132 -1.26 -32.30 31.33
N THR A 133 -1.75 -32.45 30.10
CA THR A 133 -2.12 -33.73 29.46
C THR A 133 -2.48 -33.48 27.99
N ARG A 134 -2.14 -34.46 27.14
CA ARG A 134 -2.04 -34.38 25.68
C ARG A 134 -3.32 -34.88 25.00
N ARG A 135 -3.76 -34.20 23.93
CA ARG A 135 -4.49 -34.80 22.77
C ARG A 135 -4.39 -33.86 21.56
N VAL A 136 -4.01 -34.40 20.40
CA VAL A 136 -3.64 -33.66 19.18
C VAL A 136 -4.85 -33.54 18.24
N THR A 137 -5.14 -32.32 17.76
CA THR A 137 -6.04 -32.01 16.62
C THR A 137 -5.56 -30.76 15.88
N LYS A 138 -5.61 -30.83 14.55
CA LYS A 138 -5.42 -29.79 13.50
C LYS A 138 -4.79 -28.47 13.97
N GLY A 139 -3.49 -28.35 13.73
CA GLY A 139 -2.63 -27.22 14.11
C GLY A 139 -1.46 -27.70 14.96
N GLU A 140 -0.35 -28.11 14.32
CA GLU A 140 0.92 -28.29 15.02
C GLU A 140 1.98 -27.38 14.41
N ASN A 141 2.39 -26.42 15.24
CA ASN A 141 3.56 -25.57 15.05
C ASN A 141 4.83 -26.42 15.11
N ILE A 142 5.73 -26.20 14.15
CA ILE A 142 7.14 -26.57 14.26
C ILE A 142 7.77 -25.58 15.26
N SER A 143 7.92 -25.97 16.52
CA SER A 143 8.77 -25.22 17.46
C SER A 143 10.22 -25.65 17.30
N SER A 144 11.08 -24.74 16.87
CA SER A 144 12.54 -24.86 17.02
C SER A 144 12.93 -24.63 18.48
N GLU A 145 13.76 -25.54 19.01
CA GLU A 145 14.32 -25.48 20.35
C GLU A 145 15.21 -24.24 20.54
N GLY A 146 15.12 -23.66 21.73
CA GLY A 146 15.84 -22.47 22.13
C GLY A 146 17.36 -22.63 22.14
N LYS A 147 18.03 -21.72 21.43
CA LYS A 147 19.43 -21.33 21.70
C LYS A 147 19.45 -19.87 22.17
N PRO A 148 20.27 -19.50 23.15
CA PRO A 148 20.33 -18.13 23.65
C PRO A 148 20.78 -17.15 22.54
N PRO A 149 20.35 -15.88 22.58
CA PRO A 149 20.67 -14.92 21.53
C PRO A 149 22.19 -14.65 21.52
N PRO A 150 22.88 -14.76 20.36
CA PRO A 150 24.25 -14.33 20.27
C PRO A 150 24.29 -12.79 20.40
N LYS A 151 25.29 -12.31 21.15
CA LYS A 151 25.61 -10.89 21.33
C LYS A 151 25.61 -10.15 19.99
N ALA A 152 25.07 -8.93 20.01
CA ALA A 152 24.99 -8.01 18.87
C ALA A 152 26.28 -8.03 18.04
N ALA A 153 26.19 -8.66 16.87
CA ALA A 153 27.19 -8.55 15.80
C ALA A 153 26.89 -7.28 14.98
N PRO A 154 27.90 -6.70 14.31
CA PRO A 154 27.74 -5.43 13.58
C PRO A 154 26.72 -5.61 12.46
N ALA A 155 26.00 -4.54 12.12
CA ALA A 155 25.02 -4.46 11.04
C ALA A 155 25.41 -5.35 9.86
N ALA A 156 24.64 -6.43 9.66
CA ALA A 156 24.87 -7.38 8.57
C ALA A 156 24.81 -6.61 7.25
N ARG A 157 25.81 -6.82 6.39
CA ARG A 157 25.74 -6.49 4.97
C ARG A 157 24.39 -6.96 4.43
N ASN A 158 23.70 -6.11 3.67
CA ASN A 158 22.49 -6.47 2.94
C ASN A 158 22.80 -7.64 1.98
N GLU A 159 22.61 -8.88 2.43
CA GLU A 159 22.62 -10.05 1.56
C GLU A 159 21.32 -10.04 0.77
N THR A 160 21.41 -9.72 -0.53
CA THR A 160 20.30 -9.83 -1.46
C THR A 160 19.89 -11.30 -1.59
N LEU A 161 18.60 -11.55 -1.43
CA LEU A 161 17.97 -12.85 -1.59
C LEU A 161 17.96 -13.21 -3.07
N GLN A 162 18.81 -14.15 -3.44
CA GLN A 162 18.68 -14.89 -4.68
C GLN A 162 17.79 -16.10 -4.44
N VAL A 163 16.74 -16.26 -5.24
CA VAL A 163 15.87 -17.43 -5.20
C VAL A 163 16.40 -18.46 -6.20
N PRO A 164 16.94 -19.60 -5.75
CA PRO A 164 17.50 -20.60 -6.66
C PRO A 164 16.44 -21.10 -7.66
N GLY A 165 16.85 -21.30 -8.92
CA GLY A 165 15.99 -21.80 -10.00
C GLY A 165 15.14 -20.74 -10.71
N ILE A 166 15.17 -19.47 -10.26
CA ILE A 166 14.42 -18.38 -10.90
C ILE A 166 15.39 -17.48 -11.67
N LYS A 167 15.23 -17.40 -13.00
CA LYS A 167 16.11 -16.58 -13.85
C LYS A 167 15.84 -15.08 -13.72
N ASN A 168 14.57 -14.69 -13.67
CA ASN A 168 14.18 -13.28 -13.57
C ASN A 168 13.03 -13.07 -12.59
N ILE A 169 13.10 -11.98 -11.84
CA ILE A 169 12.03 -11.58 -10.92
C ILE A 169 11.55 -10.18 -11.33
N ILE A 170 10.26 -10.05 -11.64
CA ILE A 170 9.66 -8.78 -12.05
C ILE A 170 8.66 -8.36 -10.99
N ALA A 171 8.84 -7.17 -10.42
CA ALA A 171 7.85 -6.57 -9.53
C ALA A 171 6.80 -5.83 -10.35
N VAL A 172 5.52 -6.07 -10.08
CA VAL A 172 4.41 -5.26 -10.59
C VAL A 172 3.93 -4.39 -9.44
N ALA A 173 4.12 -3.08 -9.57
CA ALA A 173 3.87 -2.13 -8.52
C ALA A 173 2.82 -1.09 -8.92
N SER A 174 2.06 -0.64 -7.95
CA SER A 174 1.23 0.55 -8.06
C SER A 174 1.44 1.41 -6.83
N ALA A 175 1.32 2.71 -7.02
CA ALA A 175 1.49 3.65 -5.92
C ALA A 175 0.15 4.06 -5.26
N LYS A 176 -0.97 3.50 -5.75
CA LYS A 176 -2.29 3.49 -5.10
C LYS A 176 -2.98 2.12 -5.19
N GLY A 177 -3.93 1.88 -4.29
CA GLY A 177 -4.88 0.78 -4.38
C GLY A 177 -5.95 1.02 -5.45
N GLY A 178 -6.55 -0.05 -5.97
CA GLY A 178 -7.68 0.04 -6.90
C GLY A 178 -7.35 0.31 -8.37
N VAL A 179 -6.07 0.49 -8.74
CA VAL A 179 -5.67 0.72 -10.14
C VAL A 179 -5.67 -0.54 -11.02
N GLY A 180 -6.05 -1.71 -10.49
CA GLY A 180 -6.04 -2.99 -11.21
C GLY A 180 -4.67 -3.68 -11.33
N LYS A 181 -3.74 -3.38 -10.40
CA LYS A 181 -2.41 -3.99 -10.32
C LYS A 181 -2.46 -5.52 -10.38
N SER A 182 -3.19 -6.18 -9.48
CA SER A 182 -3.28 -7.64 -9.40
C SER A 182 -3.90 -8.28 -10.65
N THR A 183 -4.89 -7.61 -11.24
CA THR A 183 -5.47 -7.99 -12.54
C THR A 183 -4.43 -7.97 -13.65
N LEU A 184 -3.62 -6.93 -13.70
CA LEU A 184 -2.55 -6.82 -14.68
C LEU A 184 -1.43 -7.83 -14.41
N SER A 185 -1.02 -8.03 -13.15
CA SER A 185 -0.03 -9.03 -12.73
C SER A 185 -0.38 -10.43 -13.21
N LEU A 186 -1.62 -10.88 -12.97
CA LEU A 186 -2.08 -12.21 -13.36
C LEU A 186 -2.17 -12.36 -14.89
N ASN A 187 -2.77 -11.39 -15.58
CA ASN A 187 -2.90 -11.46 -17.05
C ASN A 187 -1.53 -11.35 -17.75
N LEU A 188 -0.59 -10.58 -17.21
CA LEU A 188 0.80 -10.55 -17.68
C LEU A 188 1.48 -11.91 -17.49
N ALA A 189 1.32 -12.53 -16.31
CA ALA A 189 1.89 -13.86 -16.06
C ALA A 189 1.36 -14.92 -17.05
N ILE A 190 0.05 -14.89 -17.33
CA ILE A 190 -0.57 -15.78 -18.32
C ILE A 190 -0.05 -15.48 -19.72
N ALA A 191 0.05 -14.21 -20.12
CA ALA A 191 0.57 -13.83 -21.43
C ALA A 191 2.04 -14.26 -21.62
N LEU A 192 2.90 -14.09 -20.61
CA LEU A 192 4.27 -14.58 -20.63
C LEU A 192 4.35 -16.11 -20.72
N ARG A 193 3.44 -16.83 -20.06
CA ARG A 193 3.32 -18.29 -20.20
C ARG A 193 2.90 -18.69 -21.61
N ASN A 194 2.00 -17.93 -22.23
CA ASN A 194 1.56 -18.17 -23.61
C ASN A 194 2.71 -17.96 -24.63
N GLU A 195 3.72 -17.13 -24.30
CA GLU A 195 5.00 -17.03 -25.03
C GLU A 195 5.95 -18.23 -24.80
N GLY A 196 5.50 -19.25 -24.07
CA GLY A 196 6.26 -20.49 -23.84
C GLY A 196 7.20 -20.46 -22.63
N LEU A 197 7.14 -19.41 -21.80
CA LEU A 197 7.98 -19.28 -20.61
C LEU A 197 7.43 -20.06 -19.42
N LYS A 198 8.32 -20.55 -18.55
CA LYS A 198 7.94 -21.09 -17.24
C LYS A 198 7.73 -19.93 -16.27
N VAL A 199 6.48 -19.68 -15.90
CA VAL A 199 6.10 -18.50 -15.11
C VAL A 199 5.52 -18.89 -13.75
N GLY A 200 5.98 -18.20 -12.71
CA GLY A 200 5.33 -18.17 -11.41
C GLY A 200 4.75 -16.80 -11.09
N ILE A 201 3.77 -16.75 -10.20
CA ILE A 201 3.26 -15.50 -9.63
C ILE A 201 3.17 -15.62 -8.10
N LEU A 202 3.71 -14.62 -7.43
CA LEU A 202 3.66 -14.44 -5.99
C LEU A 202 2.80 -13.20 -5.68
N ASP A 203 1.67 -13.43 -5.04
CA ASP A 203 0.83 -12.37 -4.47
C ASP A 203 1.34 -12.00 -3.08
N ALA A 204 1.95 -10.82 -3.01
CA ALA A 204 2.52 -10.25 -1.81
C ALA A 204 1.59 -9.21 -1.17
N ASP A 205 0.37 -9.01 -1.68
CA ASP A 205 -0.60 -8.08 -1.10
C ASP A 205 -1.30 -8.71 0.11
N VAL A 206 -0.75 -8.42 1.29
CA VAL A 206 -1.20 -8.99 2.56
C VAL A 206 -2.56 -8.46 3.03
N TYR A 207 -2.93 -7.24 2.63
CA TYR A 207 -4.16 -6.61 3.11
C TYR A 207 -5.37 -6.93 2.25
N GLY A 208 -5.15 -7.39 1.02
CA GLY A 208 -6.21 -7.75 0.09
C GLY A 208 -5.75 -8.78 -0.94
N PRO A 209 -5.36 -9.99 -0.51
CA PRO A 209 -4.91 -11.02 -1.43
C PRO A 209 -6.03 -11.36 -2.41
N SER A 210 -5.79 -11.11 -3.69
CA SER A 210 -6.80 -11.28 -4.74
C SER A 210 -6.52 -12.49 -5.62
N LEU A 211 -5.28 -12.99 -5.63
CA LEU A 211 -4.86 -14.09 -6.50
C LEU A 211 -5.69 -15.39 -6.32
N PRO A 212 -6.02 -15.84 -5.08
CA PRO A 212 -6.84 -17.04 -4.90
C PRO A 212 -8.23 -16.91 -5.55
N THR A 213 -8.86 -15.75 -5.43
CA THR A 213 -10.16 -15.46 -6.04
C THR A 213 -10.05 -15.41 -7.56
N MET A 214 -9.08 -14.64 -8.06
CA MET A 214 -8.85 -14.43 -9.50
C MET A 214 -8.39 -15.67 -10.27
N THR A 215 -8.10 -16.76 -9.57
CA THR A 215 -7.71 -18.05 -10.16
C THR A 215 -8.69 -19.17 -9.81
N ASN A 216 -9.80 -18.86 -9.12
CA ASN A 216 -10.77 -19.81 -8.60
C ASN A 216 -10.13 -20.94 -7.74
N THR A 217 -9.14 -20.56 -6.92
CA THR A 217 -8.38 -21.47 -6.06
C THR A 217 -8.52 -21.14 -4.57
N VAL A 218 -9.55 -20.38 -4.17
CA VAL A 218 -9.81 -19.98 -2.77
C VAL A 218 -9.89 -21.16 -1.77
N LYS A 219 -10.27 -22.36 -2.23
CA LYS A 219 -10.33 -23.58 -1.40
C LYS A 219 -9.03 -24.38 -1.41
N ALA A 220 -8.05 -23.98 -2.21
CA ALA A 220 -6.78 -24.67 -2.31
C ALA A 220 -5.94 -24.37 -1.06
N SER A 221 -5.28 -25.41 -0.56
CA SER A 221 -4.31 -25.29 0.52
C SER A 221 -2.97 -25.81 0.00
N PRO A 222 -1.87 -25.05 0.11
CA PRO A 222 -0.55 -25.50 -0.27
C PRO A 222 -0.21 -26.75 0.53
N ALA A 223 0.17 -27.83 -0.17
CA ALA A 223 0.60 -29.05 0.47
C ALA A 223 2.07 -28.93 0.90
N ARG A 224 2.45 -29.67 1.94
CA ARG A 224 3.86 -29.82 2.30
C ARG A 224 4.58 -30.65 1.23
N GLY A 225 5.63 -30.07 0.68
CA GLY A 225 6.53 -30.65 -0.30
C GLY A 225 7.67 -31.45 0.33
N GLU A 226 8.69 -31.73 -0.48
CA GLU A 226 9.89 -32.39 0.00
C GLU A 226 10.71 -31.46 0.90
N LYS A 227 11.44 -32.04 1.85
CA LYS A 227 12.34 -31.28 2.76
C LYS A 227 11.67 -30.09 3.46
N ASP A 228 10.39 -30.24 3.82
CA ASP A 228 9.63 -29.20 4.52
C ASP A 228 9.32 -27.94 3.69
N LYS A 229 9.49 -28.00 2.37
CA LYS A 229 9.08 -26.91 1.49
C LYS A 229 7.57 -26.88 1.28
N ILE A 230 7.05 -25.79 0.75
CA ILE A 230 5.65 -25.57 0.41
C ILE A 230 5.49 -25.82 -1.10
N ARG A 231 4.57 -26.72 -1.48
CA ARG A 231 4.20 -26.87 -2.89
C ARG A 231 3.30 -25.71 -3.31
N PRO A 232 3.67 -24.93 -4.34
CA PRO A 232 2.81 -23.87 -4.85
C PRO A 232 1.53 -24.49 -5.44
N ILE A 233 0.46 -23.70 -5.46
CA ILE A 233 -0.76 -24.08 -6.18
C ILE A 233 -0.48 -23.96 -7.68
N GLU A 234 -1.01 -24.87 -8.50
CA GLU A 234 -0.85 -24.79 -9.95
C GLU A 234 -2.20 -24.50 -10.61
N ALA A 235 -2.26 -23.44 -11.41
CA ALA A 235 -3.41 -23.13 -12.25
C ALA A 235 -2.94 -22.43 -13.53
N PHE A 236 -3.62 -22.66 -14.64
CA PHE A 236 -3.31 -22.03 -15.93
C PHE A 236 -1.85 -22.21 -16.38
N GLY A 237 -1.20 -23.33 -16.03
CA GLY A 237 0.22 -23.56 -16.32
C GLY A 237 1.18 -22.63 -15.55
N LEU A 238 0.69 -21.93 -14.53
CA LEU A 238 1.47 -21.08 -13.63
C LEU A 238 1.65 -21.76 -12.28
N LYS A 239 2.78 -21.46 -11.63
CA LYS A 239 2.95 -21.70 -10.19
C LYS A 239 2.46 -20.50 -9.41
N LEU A 240 1.53 -20.69 -8.50
CA LEU A 240 0.87 -19.65 -7.73
C LEU A 240 1.28 -19.76 -6.26
N MET A 241 1.58 -18.61 -5.65
CA MET A 241 1.66 -18.48 -4.21
C MET A 241 1.03 -17.16 -3.78
N SER A 242 0.28 -17.18 -2.68
CA SER A 242 -0.33 -15.99 -2.09
C SER A 242 -0.31 -16.17 -0.58
N ILE A 243 -0.21 -15.05 0.12
CA ILE A 243 -0.43 -15.02 1.57
C ILE A 243 -1.83 -15.53 1.94
N GLY A 244 -2.82 -15.30 1.07
CA GLY A 244 -4.19 -15.81 1.24
C GLY A 244 -4.32 -17.34 1.22
N TYR A 245 -3.28 -18.08 0.82
CA TYR A 245 -3.26 -19.54 0.92
C TYR A 245 -2.71 -20.07 2.25
N ILE A 246 -1.92 -19.26 2.98
CA ILE A 246 -1.16 -19.70 4.17
C ILE A 246 -1.78 -19.15 5.45
N SER A 247 -2.35 -17.95 5.38
CA SER A 247 -2.98 -17.29 6.52
C SER A 247 -4.47 -17.15 6.31
N ASP A 248 -5.22 -17.38 7.39
CA ASP A 248 -6.63 -16.99 7.45
C ASP A 248 -6.69 -15.46 7.47
N VAL A 249 -7.11 -14.87 6.35
CA VAL A 249 -7.09 -13.41 6.11
C VAL A 249 -8.03 -12.68 7.09
N ASP A 250 -9.03 -13.40 7.60
CA ASP A 250 -10.03 -12.91 8.56
C ASP A 250 -9.58 -13.05 10.03
N ALA A 251 -8.47 -13.75 10.29
CA ALA A 251 -7.92 -13.81 11.64
C ALA A 251 -7.31 -12.45 12.03
N PRO A 252 -7.54 -11.95 13.27
CA PRO A 252 -7.01 -10.68 13.74
C PRO A 252 -5.49 -10.76 13.95
N MET A 253 -4.74 -10.79 12.85
CA MET A 253 -3.28 -10.81 12.85
C MET A 253 -2.78 -9.42 12.47
N ILE A 254 -1.93 -8.83 13.32
CA ILE A 254 -1.35 -7.51 13.06
C ILE A 254 -0.23 -7.66 12.03
N TRP A 255 -0.55 -7.45 10.75
CA TRP A 255 0.43 -7.41 9.67
C TRP A 255 1.26 -6.13 9.74
N ARG A 256 2.32 -6.15 10.55
CA ARG A 256 3.35 -5.10 10.58
C ARG A 256 4.43 -5.38 9.52
N GLY A 257 5.08 -4.33 9.02
CA GLY A 257 6.09 -4.42 7.96
C GLY A 257 7.10 -5.58 8.09
N PRO A 258 7.74 -5.80 9.26
CA PRO A 258 8.66 -6.93 9.44
C PRO A 258 8.03 -8.31 9.25
N ILE A 259 6.76 -8.49 9.64
CA ILE A 259 6.03 -9.76 9.50
C ILE A 259 5.70 -10.00 8.03
N VAL A 260 5.19 -8.98 7.34
CA VAL A 260 4.93 -9.02 5.88
C VAL A 260 6.20 -9.42 5.13
N MET A 261 7.33 -8.80 5.46
CA MET A 261 8.60 -9.11 4.83
C MET A 261 9.12 -10.51 5.14
N SER A 262 8.91 -11.00 6.37
CA SER A 262 9.23 -12.37 6.73
C SER A 262 8.40 -13.37 5.92
N ALA A 263 7.09 -13.13 5.79
CA ALA A 263 6.20 -13.98 5.02
C ALA A 263 6.57 -13.99 3.53
N ILE A 264 6.83 -12.84 2.92
CA ILE A 264 7.29 -12.75 1.53
C ILE A 264 8.63 -13.49 1.35
N SER A 265 9.59 -13.27 2.26
CA SER A 265 10.89 -13.96 2.22
C SER A 265 10.74 -15.48 2.33
N GLN A 266 9.80 -15.95 3.17
CA GLN A 266 9.47 -17.36 3.31
C GLN A 266 8.86 -17.92 2.02
N MET A 267 7.88 -17.22 1.43
CA MET A 267 7.26 -17.62 0.16
C MET A 267 8.26 -17.65 -1.00
N LEU A 268 9.34 -16.88 -0.94
CA LEU A 268 10.40 -16.93 -1.95
C LEU A 268 11.36 -18.10 -1.73
N LYS A 269 11.76 -18.39 -0.49
CA LYS A 269 12.76 -19.43 -0.17
C LYS A 269 12.19 -20.83 -0.05
N ASP A 270 11.07 -20.92 0.64
CA ASP A 270 10.54 -22.18 1.17
C ASP A 270 9.47 -22.77 0.25
N VAL A 271 9.16 -22.11 -0.86
CA VAL A 271 8.28 -22.66 -1.92
C VAL A 271 9.08 -23.44 -2.95
N GLU A 272 8.51 -24.53 -3.44
CA GLU A 272 9.05 -25.36 -4.52
C GLU A 272 8.80 -24.73 -5.90
N TRP A 273 9.35 -23.53 -6.13
CA TRP A 273 9.26 -22.83 -7.42
C TRP A 273 9.85 -23.65 -8.58
N GLY A 274 10.87 -24.48 -8.31
CA GLY A 274 11.58 -25.22 -9.35
C GLY A 274 12.28 -24.26 -10.33
N GLU A 275 12.38 -24.67 -11.59
CA GLU A 275 12.97 -23.85 -12.64
C GLU A 275 11.92 -22.93 -13.28
N LEU A 276 12.07 -21.62 -13.08
CA LEU A 276 11.24 -20.58 -13.67
C LEU A 276 12.08 -19.63 -14.53
N ASP A 277 11.54 -19.24 -15.69
CA ASP A 277 12.12 -18.18 -16.50
C ASP A 277 11.78 -16.81 -15.91
N ILE A 278 10.56 -16.65 -15.37
CA ILE A 278 10.06 -15.41 -14.76
C ILE A 278 9.23 -15.72 -13.52
N LEU A 279 9.47 -15.00 -12.43
CA LEU A 279 8.57 -14.87 -11.30
C LEU A 279 8.00 -13.44 -11.28
N ILE A 280 6.67 -13.32 -11.41
CA ILE A 280 5.95 -12.06 -11.20
C ILE A 280 5.66 -11.91 -9.71
N ILE A 281 6.01 -10.75 -9.12
CA ILE A 281 5.61 -10.40 -7.76
C ILE A 281 4.56 -9.30 -7.84
N ASP A 282 3.33 -9.62 -7.43
CA ASP A 282 2.26 -8.64 -7.25
C ASP A 282 2.45 -7.95 -5.89
N THR A 283 2.99 -6.72 -5.89
CA THR A 283 3.41 -6.07 -4.64
C THR A 283 2.22 -5.46 -3.88
N PRO A 284 2.31 -5.18 -2.56
CA PRO A 284 1.32 -4.35 -1.88
C PRO A 284 1.18 -2.96 -2.54
N PRO A 285 0.03 -2.27 -2.43
CA PRO A 285 -0.13 -0.94 -2.98
C PRO A 285 0.71 0.12 -2.22
N GLY A 286 1.07 1.19 -2.93
CA GLY A 286 1.75 2.36 -2.36
C GLY A 286 3.27 2.21 -2.31
N THR A 287 3.99 3.33 -2.23
CA THR A 287 5.47 3.34 -2.17
C THR A 287 6.01 3.22 -0.74
N GLY A 288 5.31 2.46 0.11
CA GLY A 288 5.65 2.32 1.53
C GLY A 288 6.80 1.33 1.78
N ASP A 289 7.10 1.10 3.07
CA ASP A 289 8.24 0.30 3.51
C ASP A 289 8.26 -1.12 2.94
N ALA A 290 7.11 -1.73 2.66
CA ALA A 290 7.03 -3.08 2.12
C ALA A 290 7.62 -3.16 0.69
N GLN A 291 7.24 -2.26 -0.22
CA GLN A 291 7.78 -2.24 -1.58
C GLN A 291 9.28 -1.90 -1.58
N LEU A 292 9.67 -0.90 -0.78
CA LEU A 292 11.08 -0.51 -0.64
C LEU A 292 11.93 -1.67 -0.09
N THR A 293 11.47 -2.33 0.97
CA THR A 293 12.20 -3.45 1.56
C THR A 293 12.26 -4.64 0.60
N LEU A 294 11.21 -4.88 -0.19
CA LEU A 294 11.19 -5.91 -1.23
C LEU A 294 12.27 -5.63 -2.29
N SER A 295 12.36 -4.39 -2.79
CA SER A 295 13.39 -3.99 -3.75
C SER A 295 14.82 -3.98 -3.18
N GLN A 296 14.99 -3.79 -1.87
CA GLN A 296 16.31 -3.84 -1.22
C GLN A 296 16.77 -5.27 -0.90
N ARG A 297 15.82 -6.17 -0.61
CA ARG A 297 16.14 -7.53 -0.16
C ARG A 297 16.15 -8.55 -1.29
N ILE A 298 15.47 -8.29 -2.40
CA ILE A 298 15.38 -9.24 -3.52
C ILE A 298 16.08 -8.65 -4.73
N SER A 299 16.87 -9.45 -5.43
CA SER A 299 17.44 -9.07 -6.72
C SER A 299 16.35 -9.10 -7.80
N LEU A 300 15.69 -7.96 -8.00
CA LEU A 300 14.70 -7.78 -9.06
C LEU A 300 15.39 -7.52 -10.40
N SER A 301 14.95 -8.20 -11.46
CA SER A 301 15.37 -7.94 -12.84
C SER A 301 14.76 -6.65 -13.40
N GLY A 302 13.63 -6.23 -12.83
CA GLY A 302 12.99 -4.96 -13.16
C GLY A 302 11.62 -4.81 -12.52
N ALA A 303 11.02 -3.64 -12.74
CA ALA A 303 9.70 -3.28 -12.22
C ALA A 303 8.80 -2.73 -13.32
N VAL A 304 7.53 -3.16 -13.31
CA VAL A 304 6.44 -2.60 -14.11
C VAL A 304 5.56 -1.76 -13.20
N ILE A 305 5.30 -0.51 -13.58
CA ILE A 305 4.48 0.41 -12.79
C ILE A 305 3.09 0.53 -13.42
N VAL A 306 2.05 0.26 -12.64
CA VAL A 306 0.65 0.37 -13.06
C VAL A 306 0.05 1.66 -12.52
N SER A 307 -0.59 2.43 -13.41
CA SER A 307 -1.30 3.66 -13.06
C SER A 307 -2.60 3.81 -13.86
N THR A 308 -3.30 4.92 -13.64
CA THR A 308 -4.49 5.34 -14.41
C THR A 308 -4.24 6.73 -15.01
N PRO A 309 -5.02 7.17 -16.01
CA PRO A 309 -4.81 8.47 -16.66
C PRO A 309 -5.02 9.70 -15.75
N GLN A 310 -5.61 9.51 -14.57
CA GLN A 310 -6.00 10.60 -13.67
C GLN A 310 -4.78 11.35 -13.16
N GLU A 311 -4.79 12.68 -13.24
CA GLU A 311 -3.72 13.56 -12.74
C GLU A 311 -3.31 13.25 -11.29
N VAL A 312 -4.29 12.95 -10.43
CA VAL A 312 -4.06 12.63 -9.02
C VAL A 312 -3.26 11.34 -8.85
N ALA A 313 -3.34 10.39 -9.81
CA ALA A 313 -2.56 9.15 -9.82
C ALA A 313 -1.14 9.33 -10.41
N LEU A 314 -0.86 10.42 -11.14
CA LEU A 314 0.45 10.64 -11.77
C LEU A 314 1.55 11.00 -10.76
N ALA A 315 1.20 11.70 -9.66
CA ALA A 315 2.12 11.95 -8.56
C ALA A 315 2.67 10.64 -7.95
N ASP A 316 1.86 9.59 -7.97
CA ASP A 316 2.20 8.30 -7.41
C ASP A 316 3.15 7.52 -8.33
N VAL A 317 3.00 7.65 -9.66
CA VAL A 317 3.95 7.11 -10.65
C VAL A 317 5.35 7.69 -10.42
N ARG A 318 5.44 9.01 -10.22
CA ARG A 318 6.72 9.69 -9.95
C ARG A 318 7.42 9.13 -8.72
N ARG A 319 6.67 8.91 -7.63
CA ARG A 319 7.20 8.29 -6.40
C ARG A 319 7.66 6.85 -6.64
N GLY A 320 6.87 6.06 -7.37
CA GLY A 320 7.21 4.66 -7.69
C GLY A 320 8.49 4.55 -8.51
N VAL A 321 8.64 5.36 -9.56
CA VAL A 321 9.86 5.43 -10.38
C VAL A 321 11.06 5.83 -9.54
N ALA A 322 10.92 6.87 -8.71
CA ALA A 322 12.00 7.35 -7.86
C ALA A 322 12.46 6.30 -6.83
N MET A 323 11.51 5.55 -6.26
CA MET A 323 11.81 4.45 -5.34
C MET A 323 12.67 3.37 -6.02
N PHE A 324 12.24 2.85 -7.18
CA PHE A 324 12.99 1.80 -7.88
C PHE A 324 14.36 2.26 -8.37
N ARG A 325 14.49 3.51 -8.84
CA ARG A 325 15.80 4.08 -9.17
C ARG A 325 16.72 4.18 -7.95
N LYS A 326 16.18 4.56 -6.79
CA LYS A 326 16.95 4.64 -5.53
C LYS A 326 17.44 3.26 -5.06
N THR A 327 16.73 2.19 -5.43
CA THR A 327 17.14 0.82 -5.15
C THR A 327 17.83 0.13 -6.32
N GLU A 328 18.24 0.89 -7.34
CA GLU A 328 18.93 0.37 -8.54
C GLU A 328 18.17 -0.75 -9.27
N VAL A 329 16.84 -0.71 -9.21
CA VAL A 329 15.97 -1.65 -9.93
C VAL A 329 15.51 -1.00 -11.24
N PRO A 330 15.74 -1.63 -12.40
CA PRO A 330 15.29 -1.10 -13.69
C PRO A 330 13.78 -0.97 -13.76
N VAL A 331 13.27 0.19 -14.20
CA VAL A 331 11.85 0.38 -14.46
C VAL A 331 11.59 0.01 -15.91
N LEU A 332 11.13 -1.23 -16.14
CA LEU A 332 10.83 -1.76 -17.47
C LEU A 332 9.75 -0.93 -18.17
N GLY A 333 8.88 -0.28 -17.42
CA GLY A 333 8.02 0.76 -17.95
C GLY A 333 6.73 0.95 -17.18
N ILE A 334 5.90 1.87 -17.69
CA ILE A 334 4.61 2.24 -17.14
C ILE A 334 3.49 1.67 -18.01
N VAL A 335 2.48 1.11 -17.36
CA VAL A 335 1.20 0.72 -17.97
C VAL A 335 0.11 1.68 -17.52
N GLU A 336 -0.65 2.21 -18.48
CA GLU A 336 -1.87 2.97 -18.19
C GLU A 336 -3.06 2.01 -18.22
N ASN A 337 -3.58 1.66 -17.04
CA ASN A 337 -4.79 0.87 -16.91
C ASN A 337 -6.05 1.77 -16.90
N MET A 338 -7.19 1.19 -17.26
CA MET A 338 -8.47 1.90 -17.38
C MET A 338 -8.35 3.14 -18.29
N ALA A 339 -7.55 3.03 -19.37
CA ALA A 339 -7.19 4.17 -20.21
C ALA A 339 -8.38 4.73 -20.97
N TYR A 340 -9.17 3.86 -21.59
CA TYR A 340 -10.36 4.21 -22.36
C TYR A 340 -11.37 3.08 -22.37
N PHE A 341 -12.63 3.41 -22.63
CA PHE A 341 -13.66 2.46 -23.03
C PHE A 341 -13.82 2.54 -24.55
N GLU A 342 -13.73 1.40 -25.25
CA GLU A 342 -14.00 1.33 -26.69
C GLU A 342 -15.39 0.72 -26.89
N ASP A 343 -16.29 1.47 -27.52
CA ASP A 343 -17.64 1.00 -27.82
C ASP A 343 -17.57 -0.18 -28.81
N PRO A 344 -18.11 -1.37 -28.47
CA PRO A 344 -18.03 -2.54 -29.34
C PRO A 344 -18.79 -2.38 -30.67
N VAL A 345 -19.71 -1.41 -30.78
CA VAL A 345 -20.50 -1.16 -31.99
C VAL A 345 -19.87 -0.06 -32.82
N SER A 346 -19.56 1.10 -32.22
CA SER A 346 -19.05 2.26 -32.96
C SER A 346 -17.53 2.30 -33.07
N GLN A 347 -16.81 1.48 -32.30
CA GLN A 347 -15.34 1.49 -32.13
C GLN A 347 -14.77 2.85 -31.66
N ASN A 348 -15.63 3.75 -31.20
CA ASN A 348 -15.20 5.03 -30.65
C ASN A 348 -14.62 4.83 -29.26
N ARG A 349 -13.50 5.51 -28.99
CA ARG A 349 -12.86 5.51 -27.68
C ARG A 349 -13.36 6.67 -26.84
N THR A 350 -13.74 6.35 -25.61
CA THR A 350 -14.16 7.30 -24.58
C THR A 350 -13.18 7.26 -23.41
N TYR A 351 -12.55 8.39 -23.10
CA TYR A 351 -11.55 8.52 -22.04
C TYR A 351 -12.18 8.99 -20.73
N LEU A 352 -12.81 8.06 -20.01
CA LEU A 352 -13.59 8.36 -18.79
C LEU A 352 -12.77 9.03 -17.69
N PHE A 353 -11.46 8.75 -17.63
CA PHE A 353 -10.57 9.18 -16.54
C PHE A 353 -9.47 10.14 -16.99
N GLY A 354 -9.59 10.69 -18.19
CA GLY A 354 -8.53 11.44 -18.87
C GLY A 354 -7.78 10.61 -19.90
N GLU A 355 -6.97 11.26 -20.72
CA GLU A 355 -6.25 10.65 -21.85
C GLU A 355 -4.74 10.81 -21.67
N GLY A 356 -4.00 9.70 -21.72
CA GLY A 356 -2.54 9.67 -21.87
C GLY A 356 -1.72 10.27 -20.72
N GLY A 357 -2.29 10.36 -19.51
CA GLY A 357 -1.61 10.93 -18.35
C GLY A 357 -0.32 10.17 -17.99
N ALA A 358 -0.40 8.84 -17.92
CA ALA A 358 0.73 7.98 -17.61
C ALA A 358 1.75 7.93 -18.75
N ARG A 359 1.32 8.09 -20.02
CA ARG A 359 2.23 8.23 -21.17
C ARG A 359 3.06 9.50 -21.07
N ARG A 360 2.43 10.65 -20.84
CA ARG A 360 3.14 11.92 -20.63
C ARG A 360 4.10 11.83 -19.45
N MET A 361 3.66 11.22 -18.34
CA MET A 361 4.53 11.01 -17.18
C MET A 361 5.72 10.08 -17.49
N ALA A 362 5.53 9.06 -18.33
CA ALA A 362 6.62 8.19 -18.76
C ALA A 362 7.69 8.97 -19.55
N GLU A 363 7.25 9.84 -20.47
CA GLU A 363 8.13 10.73 -21.23
C GLU A 363 8.86 11.71 -20.31
N GLU A 364 8.16 12.39 -19.41
CA GLU A 364 8.75 13.31 -18.43
C GLU A 364 9.82 12.65 -17.57
N LEU A 365 9.55 11.42 -17.13
CA LEU A 365 10.47 10.68 -16.27
C LEU A 365 11.55 9.95 -17.08
N SER A 366 11.52 9.97 -18.41
CA SER A 366 12.41 9.19 -19.27
C SER A 366 12.40 7.70 -18.91
N VAL A 367 11.20 7.14 -18.76
CA VAL A 367 10.97 5.70 -18.60
C VAL A 367 10.06 5.20 -19.73
N PRO A 368 10.14 3.92 -20.12
CA PRO A 368 9.31 3.44 -21.22
C PRO A 368 7.83 3.44 -20.88
N PHE A 369 7.01 3.77 -21.87
CA PHE A 369 5.58 3.48 -21.85
C PHE A 369 5.33 2.13 -22.53
N LEU A 370 4.59 1.23 -21.87
CA LEU A 370 4.36 -0.13 -22.35
C LEU A 370 3.08 -0.22 -23.18
N VAL A 371 1.92 -0.05 -22.53
CA VAL A 371 0.60 -0.20 -23.17
C VAL A 371 -0.47 0.65 -22.46
N GLU A 372 -1.58 0.86 -23.17
CA GLU A 372 -2.84 1.34 -22.62
C GLU A 372 -3.80 0.15 -22.54
N VAL A 373 -4.28 -0.16 -21.34
CA VAL A 373 -5.25 -1.24 -21.11
C VAL A 373 -6.66 -0.63 -21.08
N PRO A 374 -7.58 -1.08 -21.96
CA PRO A 374 -8.93 -0.54 -22.01
C PRO A 374 -9.77 -1.03 -20.83
N LEU A 375 -10.78 -0.25 -20.48
CA LEU A 375 -11.84 -0.63 -19.56
C LEU A 375 -12.85 -1.48 -20.33
N VAL A 376 -12.68 -2.80 -20.28
CA VAL A 376 -13.60 -3.77 -20.91
C VAL A 376 -14.19 -4.72 -19.88
N GLN A 377 -15.46 -5.06 -20.06
CA GLN A 377 -16.21 -5.90 -19.13
C GLN A 377 -15.56 -7.28 -18.92
N ALA A 378 -15.01 -7.87 -19.99
CA ALA A 378 -14.34 -9.17 -19.92
C ALA A 378 -13.14 -9.21 -18.94
N ILE A 379 -12.38 -8.11 -18.79
CA ILE A 379 -11.29 -8.04 -17.81
C ILE A 379 -11.83 -8.11 -16.39
N ARG A 380 -12.92 -7.39 -16.11
CA ARG A 380 -13.57 -7.35 -14.79
C ARG A 380 -14.21 -8.69 -14.46
N GLU A 381 -15.00 -9.24 -15.37
CA GLU A 381 -15.68 -10.53 -15.19
C GLU A 381 -14.70 -11.68 -15.03
N GLY A 382 -13.62 -11.70 -15.82
CA GLY A 382 -12.58 -12.72 -15.71
C GLY A 382 -11.87 -12.72 -14.35
N GLY A 383 -11.70 -11.54 -13.74
CA GLY A 383 -11.16 -11.42 -12.38
C GLY A 383 -12.09 -12.03 -11.31
N ASP A 384 -13.41 -11.85 -11.45
CA ASP A 384 -14.37 -12.33 -10.46
C ASP A 384 -14.73 -13.81 -10.62
N THR A 385 -14.77 -14.29 -11.87
CA THR A 385 -15.09 -15.68 -12.20
C THR A 385 -13.89 -16.62 -12.07
N GLY A 386 -12.69 -16.06 -11.96
CA GLY A 386 -11.45 -16.81 -11.99
C GLY A 386 -11.08 -17.32 -13.38
N GLU A 387 -11.57 -16.67 -14.43
CA GLU A 387 -11.22 -16.92 -15.84
C GLU A 387 -10.57 -15.67 -16.45
N PRO A 388 -9.30 -15.37 -16.14
CA PRO A 388 -8.63 -14.17 -16.64
C PRO A 388 -8.64 -14.08 -18.18
N VAL A 389 -8.83 -12.86 -18.70
CA VAL A 389 -9.02 -12.63 -20.14
C VAL A 389 -7.84 -13.07 -21.01
N ALA A 390 -6.62 -13.09 -20.45
CA ALA A 390 -5.42 -13.57 -21.15
C ALA A 390 -5.41 -15.09 -21.40
N LEU A 391 -6.37 -15.85 -20.84
CA LEU A 391 -6.56 -17.26 -21.16
C LEU A 391 -7.17 -17.48 -22.54
N ASP A 392 -8.04 -16.58 -22.99
CA ASP A 392 -8.77 -16.69 -24.26
C ASP A 392 -8.07 -15.89 -25.36
N SER A 393 -8.28 -16.26 -26.62
CA SER A 393 -7.69 -15.65 -27.82
C SER A 393 -8.41 -14.37 -28.31
N ALA A 394 -9.42 -13.89 -27.58
CA ALA A 394 -10.21 -12.71 -27.96
C ALA A 394 -9.41 -11.40 -27.96
N ALA A 395 -9.97 -10.33 -28.54
CA ALA A 395 -9.32 -9.01 -28.71
C ALA A 395 -8.71 -8.41 -27.43
N ALA A 396 -9.26 -8.73 -26.25
CA ALA A 396 -8.72 -8.30 -24.96
C ALA A 396 -7.43 -9.03 -24.53
N ASN A 397 -7.08 -10.17 -25.15
CA ASN A 397 -5.76 -10.81 -24.99
C ASN A 397 -4.66 -10.03 -25.71
N GLY A 398 -4.98 -9.39 -26.85
CA GLY A 398 -4.00 -8.68 -27.67
C GLY A 398 -3.21 -7.61 -26.91
N VAL A 399 -3.83 -6.93 -25.93
CA VAL A 399 -3.14 -5.94 -25.10
C VAL A 399 -2.16 -6.60 -24.11
N PHE A 400 -2.49 -7.76 -23.56
CA PHE A 400 -1.61 -8.48 -22.63
C PHE A 400 -0.49 -9.22 -23.35
N THR A 401 -0.74 -9.76 -24.55
CA THR A 401 0.32 -10.26 -25.45
C THR A 401 1.30 -9.15 -25.81
N LYS A 402 0.79 -7.96 -26.17
CA LYS A 402 1.63 -6.79 -26.42
C LYS A 402 2.43 -6.40 -25.16
N LEU A 403 1.78 -6.36 -23.99
CA LEU A 403 2.46 -6.07 -22.73
C LEU A 403 3.59 -7.06 -22.45
N ALA A 404 3.36 -8.36 -22.61
CA ALA A 404 4.38 -9.40 -22.44
C ALA A 404 5.55 -9.18 -23.40
N THR A 405 5.27 -8.89 -24.68
CA THR A 405 6.30 -8.60 -25.69
C THR A 405 7.15 -7.38 -25.30
N GLU A 406 6.50 -6.29 -24.87
CA GLU A 406 7.18 -5.05 -24.46
C GLU A 406 8.00 -5.25 -23.17
N VAL A 407 7.52 -6.05 -22.23
CA VAL A 407 8.29 -6.41 -21.02
C VAL A 407 9.53 -7.24 -21.41
N LEU A 408 9.36 -8.28 -22.23
CA LEU A 408 10.47 -9.16 -22.65
C LEU A 408 11.54 -8.42 -23.46
N SER A 409 11.15 -7.47 -24.32
CA SER A 409 12.12 -6.71 -25.14
C SER A 409 13.04 -5.80 -24.32
N ARG A 410 12.61 -5.43 -23.11
CA ARG A 410 13.35 -4.55 -22.20
C ARG A 410 14.16 -5.30 -21.16
N MET A 411 13.82 -6.55 -20.89
CA MET A 411 14.62 -7.43 -20.05
C MET A 411 16.01 -7.61 -20.68
N GLY A 412 17.06 -7.21 -19.93
CA GLY A 412 18.46 -7.35 -20.36
C GLY A 412 19.06 -6.19 -21.17
N ASN A 413 18.28 -5.14 -21.48
CA ASN A 413 18.72 -4.05 -22.37
C ASN A 413 18.86 -2.66 -21.69
N GLU A 414 18.52 -2.48 -20.42
CA GLU A 414 18.48 -1.14 -19.80
C GLU A 414 19.68 -0.82 -18.88
N THR A 415 20.40 0.26 -19.21
CA THR A 415 21.23 1.03 -18.27
C THR A 415 20.36 2.02 -17.51
N LEU A 416 20.42 1.98 -16.17
CA LEU A 416 19.63 2.83 -15.28
C LEU A 416 19.93 4.33 -15.46
N PRO A 417 18.95 5.17 -15.83
CA PRO A 417 19.08 6.62 -15.74
C PRO A 417 19.06 7.09 -14.26
N PRO A 418 19.67 8.24 -13.93
CA PRO A 418 19.77 8.73 -12.55
C PRO A 418 18.39 8.99 -11.91
N ALA A 419 18.31 8.84 -10.58
CA ALA A 419 17.10 9.08 -9.80
C ALA A 419 16.64 10.55 -9.90
N PRO A 420 15.34 10.83 -10.12
CA PRO A 420 14.82 12.20 -10.13
C PRO A 420 14.83 12.78 -8.71
N GLU A 421 15.14 14.06 -8.60
CA GLU A 421 15.12 14.80 -7.33
C GLU A 421 13.66 14.99 -6.87
N ILE A 422 13.30 14.46 -5.70
CA ILE A 422 11.98 14.69 -5.09
C ILE A 422 12.11 15.93 -4.19
N VAL A 423 11.56 17.06 -4.63
CA VAL A 423 11.39 18.24 -3.79
C VAL A 423 10.06 18.10 -3.05
N PHE A 424 10.11 18.08 -1.72
CA PHE A 424 8.93 18.25 -0.88
C PHE A 424 8.81 19.75 -0.60
N GLU A 425 7.91 20.45 -1.29
CA GLU A 425 7.45 21.79 -0.87
C GLU A 425 6.44 21.69 0.28
#